data_AF-A0A3L7NG91-F1
#
_entry.id   AF-A0A3L7NG91-F1
#
_cell.length_a   1.000
_cell.length_b   1.000
_cell.length_c   1.000
_cell.angle_alpha   90.00
_cell.angle_beta   90.00
_cell.angle_gamma   90.00
#
_symmetry.space_group_name_H-M   'P 1'
#
loop_
_entity.id
_entity.type
_entity.pdbx_description
1 polymer ?
#
loop_
_entity_poly.entity_id
_entity_poly.type
_entity_poly.pdbx_seq_one_letter_code
_entity_poly.pdbx_strand_id
1 'polypeptide(L)'
;MKLNKIATYSNAFRSLEDRVMRHLRFILLVGALVLPSSGCLIPMYSGDPVRRAQQLIYTSEDLRAITDEWERIWFLDQPSHMTPYRTHGGIL
;
A
#
# COMPACT_ATOMS: atom_id res chain seq x y z
N MET A 1 -23.11 -32.16 -34.93
CA MET A 1 -21.70 -32.35 -34.50
C MET A 1 -21.01 -31.05 -34.04
N LYS A 2 -21.23 -29.88 -34.66
CA LYS A 2 -20.63 -28.59 -34.23
C LYS A 2 -21.09 -28.08 -32.85
N LEU A 3 -22.34 -28.33 -32.47
CA LEU A 3 -22.92 -27.86 -31.18
C LEU A 3 -22.23 -28.48 -29.95
N ASN A 4 -21.81 -29.75 -30.01
CA ASN A 4 -21.09 -30.38 -28.89
C ASN A 4 -19.73 -29.73 -28.64
N LYS A 5 -19.01 -29.32 -29.71
CA LYS A 5 -17.73 -28.63 -29.54
C LYS A 5 -17.89 -27.30 -28.82
N ILE A 6 -18.92 -26.52 -29.17
CA ILE A 6 -19.18 -25.21 -28.55
C ILE A 6 -19.48 -25.36 -27.05
N ALA A 7 -20.32 -26.34 -26.68
CA ALA A 7 -20.60 -26.64 -25.29
C ALA A 7 -19.34 -27.07 -24.51
N THR A 8 -18.47 -27.88 -25.11
CA THR A 8 -17.20 -28.30 -24.49
C THR A 8 -16.24 -27.11 -24.26
N TYR A 9 -16.11 -26.19 -25.22
CA TYR A 9 -15.27 -25.01 -25.05
C TYR A 9 -15.83 -24.05 -23.99
N SER A 10 -17.16 -23.88 -23.91
CA SER A 10 -17.80 -23.08 -22.86
C SER A 10 -17.57 -23.66 -21.47
N ASN A 11 -17.71 -24.98 -21.31
CA ASN A 11 -17.43 -25.65 -20.03
C ASN A 11 -15.94 -25.61 -19.65
N ALA A 12 -15.05 -25.75 -20.64
CA ALA A 12 -13.61 -25.63 -20.42
C ALA A 12 -13.20 -24.21 -20.00
N PHE A 13 -13.81 -23.19 -20.61
CA PHE A 13 -13.60 -21.78 -20.24
C PHE A 13 -14.08 -21.50 -18.81
N ARG A 14 -15.27 -21.98 -18.44
CA ARG A 14 -15.80 -21.82 -17.07
C ARG A 14 -14.94 -22.52 -16.02
N SER A 15 -14.43 -23.72 -16.35
CA SER A 15 -13.49 -24.45 -15.49
C SER A 15 -12.13 -23.75 -15.33
N LEU A 16 -11.68 -23.02 -16.35
CA LEU A 16 -10.46 -22.20 -16.27
C LEU A 16 -10.68 -21.01 -15.31
N GLU A 17 -11.81 -20.34 -15.41
CA GLU A 17 -12.20 -19.21 -14.55
C GLU A 17 -12.27 -19.63 -13.08
N ASP A 18 -12.85 -20.80 -12.78
CA ASP A 18 -12.91 -21.35 -11.42
C ASP A 18 -11.53 -21.63 -10.82
N ARG A 19 -10.59 -22.12 -11.63
CA ARG A 19 -9.19 -22.34 -11.20
C ARG A 19 -8.51 -21.01 -10.92
N VAL A 20 -8.62 -20.04 -11.83
CA VAL A 20 -8.00 -18.71 -11.68
C VAL A 20 -8.56 -18.00 -10.45
N MET A 21 -9.88 -18.00 -10.26
CA MET A 21 -10.53 -17.36 -9.10
C MET A 21 -10.14 -18.02 -7.78
N ARG A 22 -9.93 -19.34 -7.77
CA ARG A 22 -9.41 -20.04 -6.59
C ARG A 22 -8.00 -19.59 -6.23
N HIS A 23 -7.10 -19.54 -7.21
CA HIS A 23 -5.72 -19.11 -6.97
C HIS A 23 -5.65 -17.63 -6.56
N LEU A 24 -6.44 -16.76 -7.18
CA LEU A 24 -6.52 -15.34 -6.80
C LEU A 24 -6.99 -15.15 -5.36
N ARG A 25 -7.99 -15.91 -4.90
CA ARG A 25 -8.45 -15.86 -3.51
C ARG A 25 -7.36 -16.29 -2.53
N PHE A 26 -6.60 -17.33 -2.86
CA PHE A 26 -5.49 -17.78 -2.02
C PHE A 26 -4.35 -16.76 -1.99
N ILE A 27 -3.97 -16.19 -3.13
CA ILE A 27 -2.92 -15.16 -3.19
C ILE A 27 -3.34 -13.92 -2.39
N LEU A 28 -4.60 -13.49 -2.51
CA LEU A 28 -5.12 -12.37 -1.75
C LEU A 28 -5.10 -12.63 -0.24
N LEU A 29 -5.53 -13.81 0.20
CA LEU A 29 -5.49 -14.21 1.61
C LEU A 29 -4.06 -14.26 2.16
N VAL A 30 -3.15 -14.90 1.43
CA VAL A 30 -1.74 -15.00 1.84
C VAL A 30 -1.07 -13.63 1.83
N GLY A 31 -1.32 -12.82 0.79
CA GLY A 31 -0.82 -11.45 0.69
C GLY A 31 -1.28 -10.58 1.86
N ALA A 32 -2.57 -10.62 2.22
CA ALA A 32 -3.10 -9.86 3.34
C ALA A 32 -2.47 -10.23 4.69
N LEU A 33 -2.06 -11.49 4.88
CA LEU A 33 -1.39 -11.96 6.10
C LEU A 33 0.11 -11.61 6.12
N VAL A 34 0.79 -11.68 4.97
CA VAL A 34 2.25 -11.51 4.88
C VAL A 34 2.65 -10.03 4.82
N LEU A 35 1.88 -9.18 4.13
CA LEU A 35 2.20 -7.75 3.97
C LEU A 35 2.42 -7.00 5.30
N PRO A 36 1.58 -7.12 6.34
CA PRO A 36 1.82 -6.45 7.62
C PRO A 36 2.93 -7.09 8.47
N SER A 37 3.44 -8.25 8.06
CA SER A 37 4.48 -8.99 8.80
C SER A 37 5.91 -8.50 8.51
N SER A 38 6.06 -7.44 7.70
CA SER A 38 7.35 -6.85 7.33
C SER A 38 8.05 -6.25 8.56
N GLY A 39 8.89 -7.06 9.22
CA GLY A 39 9.67 -6.64 10.39
C GLY A 39 9.75 -7.68 11.51
N CYS A 40 8.89 -8.71 11.50
CA CYS A 40 8.84 -9.72 12.56
C CYS A 40 9.73 -10.94 12.29
N LEU A 41 10.06 -11.22 11.03
CA LEU A 41 10.74 -12.45 10.61
C LEU A 41 12.27 -12.33 10.52
N ILE A 42 12.81 -11.11 10.39
CA ILE A 42 14.23 -10.85 10.21
C ILE A 42 14.62 -9.71 11.15
N PRO A 43 15.73 -9.81 11.91
CA PRO A 43 16.20 -8.71 12.73
C PRO A 43 16.55 -7.50 11.84
N MET A 44 15.74 -6.46 11.93
CA MET A 44 15.91 -5.22 11.15
C MET A 44 17.09 -4.36 11.65
N TYR A 45 17.48 -4.54 12.92
CA TYR A 45 18.51 -3.73 13.58
C TYR A 45 19.73 -4.55 13.97
N SER A 46 20.85 -3.85 14.13
CA SER A 46 22.13 -4.41 14.57
C SER A 46 22.04 -5.07 15.96
N GLY A 47 22.83 -6.13 16.16
CA GLY A 47 23.05 -6.79 17.45
C GLY A 47 23.80 -5.92 18.46
N ASP A 48 24.71 -5.07 17.98
CA ASP A 48 25.51 -4.14 18.77
C ASP A 48 24.62 -2.99 19.31
N PRO A 49 24.58 -2.76 20.64
CA PRO A 49 23.73 -1.75 21.25
C PRO A 49 24.07 -0.32 20.81
N VAL A 50 25.34 0.01 20.53
CA VAL A 50 25.74 1.37 20.14
C VAL A 50 25.19 1.70 18.76
N ARG A 51 25.37 0.78 17.81
CA ARG A 51 24.80 0.92 16.45
C ARG A 51 23.28 0.86 16.45
N ARG A 52 22.68 0.00 17.29
CA ARG A 52 21.22 -0.08 17.41
C ARG A 52 20.61 1.22 17.90
N ALA A 53 21.21 1.86 18.89
CA ALA A 53 20.72 3.15 19.40
C ALA A 53 20.69 4.21 18.30
N GLN A 54 21.76 4.32 17.50
CA GLN A 54 21.79 5.24 16.35
C GLN A 54 20.70 4.91 15.32
N GLN A 55 20.52 3.63 14.98
CA GLN A 55 19.48 3.22 14.03
C GLN A 55 18.07 3.57 14.53
N LEU A 56 17.80 3.39 15.83
CA LEU A 56 16.51 3.74 16.44
C LEU A 56 16.27 5.25 16.46
N ILE A 57 17.31 6.05 16.69
CA ILE A 57 17.21 7.51 16.63
C ILE A 57 16.79 7.94 15.23
N TYR A 58 17.49 7.48 14.18
CA TYR A 58 17.15 7.83 12.80
C TYR A 58 15.75 7.35 12.41
N THR A 59 15.40 6.10 12.72
CA THR A 59 14.04 5.62 12.42
C THR A 59 12.95 6.40 13.17
N SER A 60 13.21 6.85 14.40
CA SER A 60 12.25 7.67 15.14
C SER A 60 12.09 9.07 14.53
N GLU A 61 13.15 9.64 13.96
CA GLU A 61 13.10 10.93 13.26
C GLU A 61 12.33 10.80 11.95
N ASP A 62 12.63 9.78 11.15
CA ASP A 62 11.93 9.48 9.89
C ASP A 62 10.42 9.26 10.13
N LEU A 63 10.05 8.55 11.19
CA LEU A 63 8.64 8.32 11.55
C LEU A 63 7.92 9.59 12.01
N ARG A 64 8.62 10.61 12.49
CA ARG A 64 8.01 11.91 12.81
C ARG A 64 7.80 12.75 11.56
N ALA A 65 8.74 12.67 10.62
CA ALA A 65 8.68 13.39 9.34
C ALA A 65 7.71 12.76 8.32
N ILE A 66 7.28 11.51 8.51
CA ILE A 66 6.43 10.80 7.54
C ILE A 66 5.09 11.48 7.29
N THR A 67 4.52 12.16 8.30
CA THR A 67 3.24 12.88 8.15
C THR A 67 3.38 14.05 7.19
N ASP A 68 4.45 14.84 7.35
CA ASP A 68 4.73 16.00 6.50
C ASP A 68 4.99 15.54 5.06
N GLU A 69 5.73 14.44 4.89
CA GLU A 69 5.96 13.86 3.56
C GLU A 69 4.66 13.28 2.96
N TRP A 70 3.74 12.75 3.77
CA TRP A 70 2.45 12.28 3.30
C TRP A 70 1.58 13.42 2.75
N GLU A 71 1.52 14.54 3.46
CA GLU A 71 0.83 15.75 2.99
C GLU A 71 1.43 16.28 1.69
N ARG A 72 2.75 16.21 1.56
CA ARG A 72 3.48 16.61 0.36
C ARG A 72 3.24 15.68 -0.84
N ILE A 73 3.24 14.36 -0.66
CA ILE A 73 2.97 13.37 -1.72
C ILE A 73 1.58 13.58 -2.33
N TRP A 74 0.60 13.85 -1.48
CA TRP A 74 -0.78 14.08 -1.90
C TRP A 74 -1.07 15.54 -2.24
N PHE A 75 -0.04 16.40 -2.26
CA PHE A 75 -0.15 17.82 -2.57
C PHE A 75 -1.17 18.58 -1.71
N LEU A 76 -1.42 18.13 -0.48
CA LEU A 76 -2.30 18.81 0.47
C LEU A 76 -1.70 20.13 0.96
N ASP A 77 -0.37 20.27 0.91
CA ASP A 77 0.37 21.49 1.30
C ASP A 77 0.50 22.51 0.14
N GLN A 78 -0.29 22.38 -0.94
CA GLN A 78 -0.30 23.42 -1.96
C GLN A 78 -1.02 24.68 -1.43
N PRO A 79 -0.42 25.87 -1.58
CA PRO A 79 -1.11 27.11 -1.25
C PRO A 79 -2.38 27.20 -2.11
N SER A 80 -3.51 27.56 -1.48
CA SER A 80 -4.75 27.71 -2.22
C SER A 80 -4.57 28.77 -3.31
N HIS A 81 -4.91 28.44 -4.56
CA HIS A 81 -4.86 29.38 -5.68
C HIS A 81 -6.01 30.40 -5.65
N MET A 82 -6.76 30.47 -4.53
CA MET A 82 -7.82 31.45 -4.35
C MET A 82 -7.20 32.82 -4.12
N THR A 83 -7.72 33.83 -4.81
CA THR A 83 -7.41 35.22 -4.49
C THR A 83 -7.82 35.48 -3.04
N PRO A 84 -6.94 36.04 -2.19
CA PRO A 84 -7.28 36.27 -0.79
C PRO A 84 -8.51 37.17 -0.70
N TYR A 85 -9.60 36.65 -0.14
CA TYR A 85 -10.78 37.45 0.16
C TYR A 85 -10.42 38.38 1.32
N ARG A 86 -10.37 39.68 1.04
CA ARG A 86 -10.15 40.72 2.05
C ARG A 86 -11.41 40.86 2.90
N THR A 87 -11.66 39.94 3.83
CA THR A 87 -12.71 40.14 4.85
C THR A 87 -12.09 40.80 6.08
N HIS A 88 -12.40 42.08 6.27
CA HIS A 88 -12.24 42.82 7.53
C HIS A 88 -10.90 42.63 8.25
N GLY A 89 -9.81 43.12 7.64
CA GLY A 89 -8.54 43.36 8.34
C GLY A 89 -7.65 42.13 8.57
N GLY A 90 -8.08 40.93 8.21
CA GLY A 90 -7.25 39.72 8.17
C GLY A 90 -7.05 39.22 6.75
N ILE A 91 -5.86 38.69 6.46
CA ILE A 91 -5.61 37.80 5.33
C ILE A 91 -5.71 36.38 5.91
N LEU A 92 -6.68 35.59 5.43
CA LEU A 92 -6.76 34.16 5.69
C LEU A 92 -5.88 33.40 4.70
#